data_AF-A0A5N8VEU3-F1
#
_entry.id   AF-A0A5N8VEU3-F1
#
_cell.length_a   1.000
_cell.length_b   1.000
_cell.length_c   1.000
_cell.angle_alpha   90.00
_cell.angle_beta   90.00
_cell.angle_gamma   90.00
#
_symmetry.space_group_name_H-M   'P 1'
#
loop_
_entity.id
_entity.type
_entity.pdbx_description
1 polymer ?
#
loop_
_entity_poly.entity_id
_entity_poly.type
_entity_poly.pdbx_seq_one_letter_code
_entity_poly.pdbx_strand_id
1 'polypeptide(L)'
;MPSVTPDDAPPLADLMPWSVAPPRLGRRWPTAPDPASLRTRWDTLMKAEGADREALFEPTRARTLRSAVGGLPGQTSGTQRLARASGPCPEPVRVLHAPFDEQWLIPDHRLLDAARPELWRVTDERQILVVETVEGPGPRLLATSLVPLLRPGQVRPLYRRPGGTEPNLAPGLLEHLAGRLGHLPTPEDFLAWTLAAVRPDLTVPLTGDAGLWSRGVELGRRSLWLMRRDG
;
A
#
# COMPACT_ATOMS: atom_id res chain seq x y z
N MET A 1 -2.69 39.47 23.10
CA MET A 1 -3.08 38.06 22.94
C MET A 1 -1.81 37.26 22.74
N PRO A 2 -1.51 36.23 23.56
CA PRO A 2 -0.32 35.44 23.33
C PRO A 2 -0.50 34.65 22.03
N SER A 3 0.55 34.69 21.20
CA SER A 3 0.71 33.98 19.95
C SER A 3 0.46 32.48 20.12
N VAL A 4 -0.39 31.90 19.27
CA VAL A 4 -0.54 30.44 19.13
C VAL A 4 0.83 29.85 18.82
N THR A 5 1.31 28.95 19.66
CA THR A 5 2.56 28.20 19.47
C THR A 5 2.52 27.44 18.12
N PRO A 6 3.59 27.46 17.30
CA PRO A 6 3.60 26.83 15.96
C PRO A 6 3.63 25.28 15.91
N ASP A 7 3.42 24.57 17.03
CA ASP A 7 4.01 23.24 17.22
C ASP A 7 3.04 22.04 17.40
N ASP A 8 1.72 22.26 17.48
CA ASP A 8 0.76 21.16 17.70
C ASP A 8 0.19 20.59 16.39
N ALA A 9 1.05 20.28 15.41
CA ALA A 9 0.60 19.57 14.21
C ALA A 9 0.25 18.11 14.58
N PRO A 10 -0.98 17.63 14.31
CA PRO A 10 -1.36 16.27 14.65
C PRO A 10 -0.52 15.25 13.86
N PRO A 11 -0.16 14.11 14.46
CA PRO A 11 0.51 13.04 13.74
C PRO A 11 -0.43 12.50 12.65
N LEU A 12 0.14 12.08 11.52
CA LEU A 12 -0.63 11.43 10.45
C LEU A 12 -1.39 10.21 10.96
N ALA A 13 -0.87 9.55 12.01
CA ALA A 13 -1.53 8.43 12.66
C ALA A 13 -2.88 8.78 13.27
N ASP A 14 -3.07 10.01 13.74
CA ASP A 14 -4.35 10.44 14.31
C ASP A 14 -5.31 10.87 13.20
N LEU A 15 -4.78 11.46 12.12
CA LEU A 15 -5.59 11.91 10.98
C LEU A 15 -6.04 10.75 10.08
N MET A 16 -5.22 9.72 9.91
CA MET A 16 -5.48 8.52 9.09
C MET A 16 -5.30 7.24 9.94
N PRO A 17 -6.26 6.90 10.81
CA PRO A 17 -6.00 5.98 11.92
C PRO A 17 -5.88 4.51 11.55
N TRP A 18 -6.39 4.08 10.40
CA TRP A 18 -6.14 2.72 9.92
C TRP A 18 -4.80 2.64 9.19
N SER A 19 -3.92 1.78 9.67
CA SER A 19 -2.66 1.45 9.01
C SER A 19 -2.35 -0.04 9.11
N VAL A 20 -1.54 -0.52 8.17
CA VAL A 20 -1.17 -1.93 8.06
C VAL A 20 0.30 -2.03 7.66
N ALA A 21 1.04 -2.94 8.29
CA ALA A 21 2.41 -3.23 7.85
C ALA A 21 2.40 -3.86 6.43
N PRO A 22 3.31 -3.48 5.53
CA PRO A 22 3.39 -4.01 4.17
C PRO A 22 3.42 -5.55 4.11
N PRO A 23 2.88 -6.19 3.05
CA PRO A 23 3.01 -7.63 2.86
C PRO A 23 4.47 -8.08 2.90
N ARG A 24 4.70 -9.28 3.45
CA ARG A 24 6.03 -9.90 3.55
C ARG A 24 6.04 -11.15 2.69
N LEU A 25 6.94 -11.18 1.71
CA LEU A 25 7.11 -12.35 0.84
C LEU A 25 7.77 -13.51 1.60
N GLY A 26 8.89 -13.25 2.27
CA GLY A 26 9.69 -14.27 2.98
C GLY A 26 10.68 -15.04 2.10
N ARG A 27 10.60 -14.83 0.79
CA ARG A 27 11.39 -15.47 -0.27
C ARG A 27 11.45 -14.52 -1.46
N ARG A 28 12.47 -14.62 -2.31
CA ARG A 28 12.71 -13.62 -3.38
C ARG A 28 11.98 -13.94 -4.67
N TRP A 29 11.77 -15.22 -4.95
CA TRP A 29 11.33 -15.66 -6.27
C TRP A 29 9.88 -15.33 -6.68
N PRO A 30 8.88 -15.08 -5.79
CA PRO A 30 7.53 -14.75 -6.24
C PRO A 30 7.44 -13.32 -6.80
N THR A 31 8.54 -12.55 -6.76
CA THR A 31 8.67 -11.24 -7.42
C THR A 31 9.74 -11.24 -8.51
N ALA A 32 9.53 -10.47 -9.57
CA ALA A 32 10.47 -10.28 -10.66
C ALA A 32 10.17 -8.98 -11.45
N PRO A 33 11.15 -8.43 -12.18
CA PRO A 33 10.92 -7.27 -13.06
C PRO A 33 10.01 -7.59 -14.26
N ASP A 34 9.83 -8.87 -14.61
CA ASP A 34 9.00 -9.32 -15.73
C ASP A 34 8.10 -10.52 -15.34
N PRO A 35 6.90 -10.64 -15.94
CA PRO A 35 5.96 -11.71 -15.61
C PRO A 35 6.37 -13.08 -16.19
N ALA A 36 7.17 -13.13 -17.26
CA ALA A 36 7.57 -14.40 -17.90
C ALA A 36 8.52 -15.20 -17.00
N SER A 37 9.43 -14.52 -16.31
CA SER A 37 10.29 -15.09 -15.27
C SER A 37 9.46 -15.72 -14.15
N LEU A 38 8.37 -15.08 -13.73
CA LEU A 38 7.49 -15.61 -12.68
C LEU A 38 6.77 -16.87 -13.13
N ARG A 39 6.24 -16.89 -14.36
CA ARG A 39 5.59 -18.09 -14.93
C ARG A 39 6.59 -19.24 -15.05
N THR A 40 7.79 -18.99 -15.53
CA THR A 40 8.86 -20.01 -15.63
C THR A 40 9.23 -20.59 -14.26
N ARG A 41 9.38 -19.75 -13.24
CA ARG A 41 9.67 -20.18 -11.86
C ARG A 41 8.52 -21.01 -11.28
N TRP A 42 7.28 -20.58 -11.49
CA TRP A 42 6.10 -21.32 -11.09
C TRP A 42 6.04 -22.71 -11.75
N ASP A 43 6.25 -22.78 -13.07
CA ASP A 43 6.22 -24.05 -13.80
C ASP A 43 7.31 -24.99 -13.33
N THR A 44 8.50 -24.46 -13.05
CA THR A 44 9.61 -25.22 -12.45
C THR A 44 9.21 -25.78 -11.09
N LEU A 45 8.58 -24.97 -10.23
CA LEU A 45 8.07 -25.42 -8.93
C LEU A 45 6.96 -26.47 -9.04
N MET A 46 6.08 -26.37 -10.03
CA MET A 46 4.99 -27.33 -10.23
C MET A 46 5.48 -28.68 -10.79
N LYS A 47 6.57 -28.69 -11.57
CA LYS A 47 7.19 -29.91 -12.13
C LYS A 47 8.10 -30.63 -11.13
N ALA A 48 8.61 -29.92 -10.13
CA ALA A 48 9.46 -30.52 -9.10
C ALA A 48 8.64 -31.36 -8.11
N GLU A 49 9.28 -32.38 -7.55
CA GLU A 49 8.69 -33.28 -6.57
C GLU A 49 9.54 -33.39 -5.30
N GLY A 50 8.94 -33.89 -4.21
CA GLY A 50 9.66 -34.20 -2.97
C GLY A 50 10.55 -33.07 -2.45
N ALA A 51 11.81 -33.40 -2.19
CA ALA A 51 12.80 -32.50 -1.63
C ALA A 51 13.17 -31.35 -2.59
N ASP A 52 13.20 -31.59 -3.90
CA ASP A 52 13.53 -30.56 -4.89
C ASP A 52 12.46 -29.46 -4.92
N ARG A 53 11.19 -29.85 -4.82
CA ARG A 53 10.08 -28.89 -4.72
C ARG A 53 10.18 -28.04 -3.45
N GLU A 54 10.55 -28.66 -2.34
CA GLU A 54 10.73 -27.95 -1.06
C GLU A 54 11.92 -26.99 -1.12
N ALA A 55 13.04 -27.40 -1.72
CA ALA A 55 14.19 -26.55 -1.94
C ALA A 55 13.85 -25.33 -2.81
N LEU A 56 13.17 -25.53 -3.95
CA LEU A 56 12.72 -24.45 -4.84
C LEU A 56 11.71 -23.50 -4.19
N PHE A 57 10.89 -24.01 -3.26
CA PHE A 57 9.89 -23.19 -2.59
C PHE A 57 10.50 -22.19 -1.61
N GLU A 58 11.63 -22.53 -0.97
CA GLU A 58 12.24 -21.78 0.13
C GLU A 58 11.26 -21.63 1.32
N PRO A 59 11.01 -22.71 2.09
CA PRO A 59 10.12 -22.66 3.24
C PRO A 59 10.67 -21.74 4.34
N THR A 60 9.77 -21.03 5.00
CA THR A 60 10.07 -20.23 6.18
C THR A 60 9.28 -20.75 7.36
N ARG A 61 9.56 -20.24 8.56
CA ARG A 61 8.74 -20.51 9.75
C ARG A 61 7.24 -20.20 9.54
N ALA A 62 6.93 -19.24 8.67
CA ALA A 62 5.56 -18.76 8.46
C ALA A 62 4.85 -19.51 7.33
N ARG A 63 5.61 -20.03 6.35
CA ARG A 63 5.04 -20.57 5.14
C ARG A 63 5.84 -21.75 4.61
N THR A 64 5.15 -22.85 4.36
CA THR A 64 5.69 -24.09 3.80
C THR A 64 4.76 -24.60 2.68
N LEU A 65 5.21 -25.61 1.93
CA LEU A 65 4.37 -26.27 0.92
C LEU A 65 3.07 -26.86 1.50
N ARG A 66 3.02 -27.10 2.81
CA ARG A 66 1.86 -27.69 3.51
C ARG A 66 0.94 -26.65 4.15
N SER A 67 1.30 -25.35 4.11
CA SER A 67 0.47 -24.29 4.65
C SER A 67 -0.91 -24.26 3.98
N ALA A 68 -1.96 -24.18 4.80
CA ALA A 68 -3.34 -24.01 4.34
C ALA A 68 -3.77 -22.57 4.60
N VAL A 69 -4.11 -21.85 3.55
CA VAL A 69 -4.62 -20.48 3.60
C VAL A 69 -5.69 -20.26 2.53
N GLY A 70 -6.60 -19.33 2.80
CA GLY A 70 -7.55 -18.87 1.78
C GLY A 70 -6.88 -18.08 0.67
N GLY A 71 -7.61 -17.85 -0.42
CA GLY A 71 -7.17 -17.00 -1.54
C GLY A 71 -7.03 -15.54 -1.12
N LEU A 72 -6.24 -14.78 -1.87
CA LEU A 72 -6.18 -13.33 -1.68
C LEU A 72 -7.46 -12.68 -2.25
N PRO A 73 -8.08 -11.73 -1.53
CA PRO A 73 -9.22 -10.99 -2.05
C PRO A 73 -8.90 -10.37 -3.42
N GLY A 74 -9.83 -10.50 -4.37
CA GLY A 74 -9.68 -9.99 -5.73
C GLY A 74 -8.71 -10.78 -6.63
N GLN A 75 -8.12 -11.88 -6.14
CA GLN A 75 -7.12 -12.66 -6.89
C GLN A 75 -7.63 -14.07 -7.18
N THR A 76 -7.33 -14.55 -8.38
CA THR A 76 -7.65 -15.92 -8.78
C THR A 76 -6.44 -16.82 -8.53
N SER A 77 -6.30 -17.30 -7.29
CA SER A 77 -5.22 -18.21 -6.89
C SER A 77 -5.77 -19.50 -6.27
N GLY A 78 -5.03 -20.61 -6.39
CA GLY A 78 -5.42 -21.87 -5.77
C GLY A 78 -5.37 -21.81 -4.24
N THR A 79 -6.28 -22.52 -3.56
CA THR A 79 -6.33 -22.64 -2.09
C THR A 79 -5.80 -23.98 -1.58
N GLN A 80 -5.64 -24.96 -2.46
CA GLN A 80 -5.03 -26.24 -2.14
C GLN A 80 -3.59 -26.04 -1.66
N ARG A 81 -3.12 -26.87 -0.71
CA ARG A 81 -1.72 -26.83 -0.26
C ARG A 81 -0.77 -27.01 -1.45
N LEU A 82 0.28 -26.19 -1.52
CA LEU A 82 1.24 -26.22 -2.64
C LEU A 82 1.88 -27.60 -2.84
N ALA A 83 2.08 -28.38 -1.78
CA ALA A 83 2.62 -29.75 -1.87
C ALA A 83 1.79 -30.71 -2.73
N ARG A 84 0.52 -30.38 -3.01
CA ARG A 84 -0.37 -31.16 -3.88
C ARG A 84 -0.91 -30.33 -5.05
N ALA A 85 -0.49 -29.08 -5.16
CA ALA A 85 -1.01 -28.18 -6.17
C ALA A 85 -0.38 -28.48 -7.52
N SER A 86 -1.18 -28.31 -8.56
CA SER A 86 -0.82 -28.31 -9.96
C SER A 86 -1.60 -27.19 -10.65
N GLY A 87 -1.24 -26.88 -11.90
CA GLY A 87 -1.95 -25.92 -12.72
C GLY A 87 -1.13 -24.66 -13.03
N PRO A 88 -1.73 -23.75 -13.81
CA PRO A 88 -1.03 -22.59 -14.33
C PRO A 88 -0.65 -21.61 -13.21
N CYS A 89 0.36 -20.80 -13.49
CA CYS A 89 0.73 -19.67 -12.65
C CYS A 89 -0.46 -18.71 -12.52
N PRO A 90 -0.85 -18.28 -11.29
CA PRO A 90 -1.76 -17.16 -11.13
C PRO A 90 -1.26 -15.95 -11.90
N GLU A 91 -2.17 -15.16 -12.47
CA GLU A 91 -1.78 -14.01 -13.28
C GLU A 91 -0.93 -13.04 -12.45
N PRO A 92 0.33 -12.78 -12.83
CA PRO A 92 1.17 -11.86 -12.07
C PRO A 92 0.57 -10.46 -12.07
N VAL A 93 0.67 -9.76 -10.94
CA VAL A 93 0.17 -8.39 -10.78
C VAL A 93 1.30 -7.42 -10.51
N ARG A 94 1.10 -6.16 -10.88
CA ARG A 94 2.04 -5.07 -10.58
C ARG A 94 1.98 -4.72 -9.09
N VAL A 95 3.15 -4.53 -8.50
CA VAL A 95 3.35 -4.13 -7.10
C VAL A 95 4.43 -3.08 -6.99
N LEU A 96 4.36 -2.23 -5.97
CA LEU A 96 5.45 -1.30 -5.65
C LEU A 96 6.48 -2.05 -4.78
N HIS A 97 7.61 -2.44 -5.37
CA HIS A 97 8.65 -3.22 -4.69
C HIS A 97 9.56 -2.33 -3.83
N ALA A 98 9.94 -1.17 -4.36
CA ALA A 98 10.74 -0.14 -3.72
C ALA A 98 10.23 1.25 -4.16
N PRO A 99 10.69 2.37 -3.56
CA PRO A 99 10.27 3.70 -3.99
C PRO A 99 10.42 3.87 -5.50
N PHE A 100 9.29 4.09 -6.19
CA PHE A 100 9.21 4.25 -7.64
C PHE A 100 9.69 3.05 -8.49
N ASP A 101 9.96 1.90 -7.86
CA ASP A 101 10.30 0.64 -8.52
C ASP A 101 9.11 -0.31 -8.49
N GLU A 102 8.54 -0.53 -9.66
CA GLU A 102 7.39 -1.39 -9.86
C GLU A 102 7.83 -2.72 -10.45
N GLN A 103 7.46 -3.80 -9.77
CA GLN A 103 7.77 -5.16 -10.21
C GLN A 103 6.47 -5.96 -10.33
N TRP A 104 6.62 -7.21 -10.76
CA TRP A 104 5.54 -8.18 -10.81
C TRP A 104 5.61 -9.09 -9.59
N LEU A 105 4.44 -9.51 -9.11
CA LEU A 105 4.25 -10.46 -8.02
C LEU A 105 3.29 -11.56 -8.46
N ILE A 106 3.55 -12.81 -8.11
CA ILE A 106 2.51 -13.86 -8.15
C ILE A 106 1.59 -13.66 -6.93
N PRO A 107 0.33 -13.23 -7.11
CA PRO A 107 -0.55 -12.84 -6.01
C PRO A 107 -1.20 -14.07 -5.35
N ASP A 108 -0.37 -14.96 -4.80
CA ASP A 108 -0.81 -16.18 -4.16
C ASP A 108 -0.44 -16.17 -2.68
N HIS A 109 -1.46 -16.23 -1.82
CA HIS A 109 -1.30 -16.18 -0.36
C HIS A 109 -0.32 -17.26 0.13
N ARG A 110 -0.27 -18.42 -0.53
CA ARG A 110 0.60 -19.55 -0.18
C ARG A 110 2.08 -19.23 -0.41
N LEU A 111 2.41 -18.18 -1.17
CA LEU A 111 3.78 -17.72 -1.43
C LEU A 111 4.22 -16.57 -0.51
N LEU A 112 3.35 -16.06 0.36
CA LEU A 112 3.61 -14.88 1.18
C LEU A 112 3.64 -15.26 2.66
N ASP A 113 4.72 -14.91 3.37
CA ASP A 113 4.83 -15.07 4.82
C ASP A 113 3.77 -14.28 5.60
N ALA A 114 3.45 -13.06 5.13
CA ALA A 114 2.35 -12.26 5.65
C ALA A 114 1.70 -11.51 4.50
N ALA A 115 0.55 -11.98 4.01
CA ALA A 115 -0.05 -11.44 2.80
C ALA A 115 -0.83 -10.13 2.98
N ARG A 116 -1.28 -9.83 4.21
CA ARG A 116 -2.18 -8.70 4.51
C ARG A 116 -3.43 -8.68 3.63
N PRO A 117 -4.29 -9.72 3.65
CA PRO A 117 -5.52 -9.78 2.84
C PRO A 117 -6.39 -8.51 2.91
N GLU A 118 -6.34 -7.79 4.03
CA GLU A 118 -6.97 -6.49 4.24
C GLU A 118 -6.56 -5.41 3.23
N LEU A 119 -5.29 -5.36 2.80
CA LEU A 119 -4.84 -4.42 1.75
C LEU A 119 -5.39 -4.83 0.38
N TRP A 120 -5.31 -6.12 0.05
CA TRP A 120 -5.86 -6.65 -1.20
C TRP A 120 -7.37 -6.42 -1.32
N ARG A 121 -8.11 -6.53 -0.21
CA ARG A 121 -9.56 -6.34 -0.20
C ARG A 121 -9.98 -4.93 -0.60
N VAL A 122 -9.17 -3.93 -0.26
CA VAL A 122 -9.49 -2.52 -0.52
C VAL A 122 -8.74 -1.96 -1.73
N THR A 123 -7.99 -2.80 -2.46
CA THR A 123 -7.27 -2.38 -3.65
C THR A 123 -8.19 -2.50 -4.86
N ASP A 124 -8.47 -1.37 -5.51
CA ASP A 124 -9.23 -1.22 -6.74
C ASP A 124 -8.76 0.05 -7.47
N GLU A 125 -9.43 0.43 -8.56
CA GLU A 125 -9.08 1.62 -9.36
C GLU A 125 -9.26 2.97 -8.65
N ARG A 126 -9.98 2.99 -7.51
CA ARG A 126 -10.24 4.21 -6.73
C ARG A 126 -9.26 4.35 -5.56
N GLN A 127 -8.62 3.26 -5.15
CA GLN A 127 -7.78 3.25 -3.97
C GLN A 127 -6.48 4.04 -4.16
N ILE A 128 -6.10 4.78 -3.11
CA ILE A 128 -4.78 5.38 -2.97
C ILE A 128 -4.14 4.85 -1.69
N LEU A 129 -3.00 4.18 -1.82
CA LEU A 129 -2.24 3.66 -0.69
C LEU A 129 -1.11 4.65 -0.37
N VAL A 130 -1.13 5.19 0.84
CA VAL A 130 -0.06 6.04 1.36
C VAL A 130 0.96 5.17 2.06
N VAL A 131 2.22 5.27 1.68
CA VAL A 131 3.33 4.47 2.22
C VAL A 131 4.28 5.41 2.94
N GLU A 132 4.47 5.18 4.24
CA GLU A 132 5.48 5.88 5.03
C GLU A 132 6.87 5.38 4.63
N THR A 133 7.78 6.32 4.32
CA THR A 133 9.19 6.01 4.07
C THR A 133 10.00 6.52 5.26
N VAL A 134 10.75 5.60 5.89
CA VAL A 134 11.43 5.88 7.16
C VAL A 134 12.88 6.33 6.94
N GLU A 135 13.46 6.07 5.77
CA GLU A 135 14.89 6.26 5.52
C GLU A 135 15.18 6.96 4.18
N GLY A 136 16.23 7.78 4.17
CA GLY A 136 16.82 8.37 2.97
C GLY A 136 16.35 9.80 2.60
N PRO A 137 16.97 10.39 1.55
CA PRO A 137 16.69 11.74 1.08
C PRO A 137 15.38 11.87 0.29
N GLY A 138 14.54 10.83 0.28
CA GLY A 138 13.28 10.79 -0.48
C GLY A 138 12.08 11.40 0.26
N PRO A 139 10.91 11.47 -0.42
CA PRO A 139 9.69 11.96 0.19
C PRO A 139 9.27 11.04 1.34
N ARG A 140 8.85 11.62 2.47
CA ARG A 140 8.43 10.89 3.69
C ARG A 140 7.19 10.03 3.47
N LEU A 141 6.38 10.39 2.49
CA LEU A 141 5.20 9.64 2.07
C LEU A 141 5.29 9.40 0.56
N LEU A 142 4.94 8.18 0.15
CA LEU A 142 4.64 7.86 -1.23
C LEU A 142 3.14 7.58 -1.36
N ALA A 143 2.56 7.95 -2.50
CA ALA A 143 1.22 7.55 -2.87
C ALA A 143 1.28 6.60 -4.07
N THR A 144 0.55 5.50 -4.01
CA THR A 144 0.52 4.50 -5.09
C THR A 144 -0.85 3.85 -5.23
N SER A 145 -1.18 3.43 -6.44
CA SER A 145 -2.36 2.60 -6.76
C SER A 145 -2.03 1.10 -6.66
N LEU A 146 -0.77 0.73 -6.42
CA LEU A 146 -0.28 -0.66 -6.39
C LEU A 146 -0.06 -1.14 -4.96
N VAL A 147 -0.25 -2.44 -4.71
CA VAL A 147 0.07 -3.03 -3.39
C VAL A 147 1.57 -2.83 -3.09
N PRO A 148 1.94 -2.15 -2.00
CA PRO A 148 3.34 -1.83 -1.70
C PRO A 148 3.99 -2.89 -0.82
N LEU A 149 5.16 -3.36 -1.23
CA LEU A 149 6.02 -4.30 -0.48
C LEU A 149 7.15 -3.60 0.30
N LEU A 150 7.23 -2.27 0.17
CA LEU A 150 8.27 -1.42 0.73
C LEU A 150 8.28 -1.44 2.25
N ARG A 151 9.43 -1.71 2.85
CA ARG A 151 9.67 -1.77 4.31
C ARG A 151 10.97 -1.03 4.65
N PRO A 152 11.15 -0.51 5.88
CA PRO A 152 10.16 -0.41 6.96
C PRO A 152 9.14 0.73 6.72
N GLY A 153 8.04 0.72 7.47
CA GLY A 153 6.97 1.73 7.36
C GLY A 153 5.57 1.12 7.48
N GLN A 154 4.56 1.99 7.56
CA GLN A 154 3.15 1.60 7.50
C GLN A 154 2.53 1.98 6.15
N VAL A 155 1.52 1.21 5.77
CA VAL A 155 0.64 1.51 4.63
C VAL A 155 -0.69 2.01 5.19
N ARG A 156 -1.14 3.19 4.74
CA ARG A 156 -2.42 3.80 5.10
C ARG A 156 -3.28 3.92 3.83
N PRO A 157 -4.25 3.02 3.64
CA PRO A 157 -5.22 3.17 2.56
C PRO A 157 -6.05 4.44 2.76
N LEU A 158 -6.34 5.17 1.68
CA LEU A 158 -7.22 6.34 1.74
C LEU A 158 -8.67 5.93 2.00
N TYR A 159 -9.10 4.78 1.50
CA TYR A 159 -10.46 4.26 1.69
C TYR A 159 -10.46 2.93 2.43
N ARG A 160 -11.41 2.74 3.35
CA ARG A 160 -11.58 1.51 4.14
C ARG A 160 -12.39 0.44 3.44
N ARG A 161 -13.10 0.82 2.37
CA ARG A 161 -13.92 -0.09 1.57
C ARG A 161 -13.66 0.10 0.07
N PRO A 162 -13.91 -0.95 -0.74
CA PRO A 162 -13.88 -0.84 -2.19
C PRO A 162 -14.81 0.25 -2.74
N GLY A 163 -14.55 0.68 -3.96
CA GLY A 163 -15.27 1.72 -4.68
C GLY A 163 -14.96 3.14 -4.21
N GLY A 164 -13.87 3.33 -3.45
CA GLY A 164 -13.52 4.64 -2.90
C GLY A 164 -14.47 5.11 -1.79
N THR A 165 -14.95 4.18 -0.96
CA THR A 165 -15.95 4.46 0.08
C THR A 165 -15.34 4.36 1.48
N GLU A 166 -15.95 5.07 2.43
CA GLU A 166 -15.50 5.17 3.83
C GLU A 166 -14.03 5.65 3.94
N PRO A 167 -13.77 6.96 3.78
CA PRO A 167 -12.43 7.48 3.85
C PRO A 167 -11.80 7.17 5.22
N ASN A 168 -10.53 6.75 5.18
CA ASN A 168 -9.71 6.48 6.35
C ASN A 168 -9.20 7.78 6.96
N LEU A 169 -10.14 8.59 7.45
CA LEU A 169 -9.87 9.85 8.11
C LEU A 169 -10.41 9.83 9.54
N ALA A 170 -9.84 10.68 10.40
CA ALA A 170 -10.42 10.94 11.72
C ALA A 170 -11.89 11.36 11.58
N PRO A 171 -12.80 10.83 12.41
CA PRO A 171 -14.21 11.24 12.39
C PRO A 171 -14.35 12.76 12.59
N GLY A 172 -15.16 13.42 11.76
CA GLY A 172 -15.39 14.86 11.85
C GLY A 172 -14.27 15.74 11.27
N LEU A 173 -13.18 15.15 10.76
CA LEU A 173 -12.03 15.91 10.26
C LEU A 173 -12.39 16.80 9.07
N LEU A 174 -13.11 16.26 8.08
CA LEU A 174 -13.47 17.02 6.88
C LEU A 174 -14.48 18.13 7.21
N GLU A 175 -15.41 17.88 8.12
CA GLU A 175 -16.37 18.87 8.61
C GLU A 175 -15.68 19.99 9.41
N HIS A 176 -14.70 19.63 10.24
CA HIS A 176 -13.89 20.61 10.96
C HIS A 176 -13.12 21.52 9.99
N LEU A 177 -12.50 20.94 8.97
CA LEU A 177 -11.81 21.70 7.92
C LEU A 177 -12.81 22.56 7.13
N ALA A 178 -14.00 22.05 6.84
CA ALA A 178 -15.03 22.80 6.13
C ALA A 178 -15.44 24.08 6.85
N GLY A 179 -15.62 24.00 8.18
CA GLY A 179 -15.93 25.17 9.00
C GLY A 179 -14.84 26.25 8.98
N ARG A 180 -13.58 25.88 8.73
CA ARG A 180 -12.46 26.82 8.63
C ARG A 180 -12.21 27.34 7.23
N LEU A 181 -12.32 26.47 6.22
CA LEU A 181 -11.98 26.76 4.83
C LEU A 181 -13.15 27.36 4.04
N GLY A 182 -14.38 27.23 4.55
CA GLY A 182 -15.59 27.71 3.87
C GLY A 182 -16.11 26.78 2.78
N HIS A 183 -15.50 25.61 2.57
CA HIS A 183 -15.97 24.56 1.68
C HIS A 183 -15.59 23.17 2.22
N LEU A 184 -16.35 22.13 1.87
CA LEU A 184 -16.03 20.76 2.26
C LEU A 184 -14.90 20.21 1.37
N PRO A 185 -13.68 19.92 1.89
CA PRO A 185 -12.64 19.26 1.11
C PRO A 185 -12.98 17.78 0.88
N THR A 186 -12.53 17.22 -0.25
CA THR A 186 -12.61 15.78 -0.49
C THR A 186 -11.53 15.02 0.29
N PRO A 187 -11.66 13.69 0.46
CA PRO A 187 -10.57 12.86 0.99
C PRO A 187 -9.26 13.02 0.20
N GLU A 188 -9.35 13.15 -1.12
CA GLU A 188 -8.21 13.38 -2.01
C GLU A 188 -7.60 14.76 -1.83
N ASP A 189 -8.39 15.80 -1.53
CA ASP A 189 -7.88 17.12 -1.17
C ASP A 189 -7.11 17.08 0.14
N PHE A 190 -7.65 16.39 1.14
CA PHE A 190 -6.93 16.17 2.39
C PHE A 190 -5.61 15.41 2.16
N LEU A 191 -5.62 14.36 1.33
CA LEU A 191 -4.41 13.62 1.00
C LEU A 191 -3.40 14.48 0.24
N ALA A 192 -3.86 15.29 -0.72
CA ALA A 192 -3.02 16.23 -1.44
C ALA A 192 -2.36 17.23 -0.47
N TRP A 193 -3.15 17.87 0.39
CA TRP A 193 -2.62 18.73 1.45
C TRP A 193 -1.58 18.02 2.30
N THR A 194 -1.87 16.80 2.74
CA THR A 194 -0.96 15.96 3.54
C THR A 194 0.39 15.79 2.85
N LEU A 195 0.41 15.44 1.57
CA LEU A 195 1.66 15.25 0.82
C LEU A 195 2.46 16.55 0.65
N ALA A 196 1.79 17.70 0.58
CA ALA A 196 2.44 19.00 0.47
C ALA A 196 2.97 19.54 1.81
N ALA A 197 2.29 19.20 2.92
CA ALA A 197 2.51 19.83 4.22
C ALA A 197 3.17 18.92 5.26
N VAL A 198 3.26 17.60 5.01
CA VAL A 198 3.83 16.64 5.98
C VAL A 198 5.25 17.04 6.39
N ARG A 199 5.48 17.04 7.70
CA ARG A 199 6.77 17.33 8.31
C ARG A 199 7.62 16.05 8.43
N PRO A 200 8.95 16.16 8.64
CA PRO A 200 9.83 14.99 8.76
C PRO A 200 9.46 13.99 9.85
N ASP A 201 8.75 14.43 10.89
CA ASP A 201 8.24 13.62 12.01
C ASP A 201 6.86 13.00 11.74
N LEU A 202 6.37 13.07 10.50
CA LEU A 202 5.05 12.61 10.06
C LEU A 202 3.87 13.35 10.71
N THR A 203 4.09 14.55 11.25
CA THR A 203 3.00 15.45 11.62
C THR A 203 2.50 16.25 10.41
N VAL A 204 1.21 16.57 10.39
CA VAL A 204 0.56 17.27 9.27
C VAL A 204 -0.08 18.56 9.79
N PRO A 205 0.54 19.73 9.60
CA PRO A 205 -0.06 20.99 10.03
C PRO A 205 -1.34 21.26 9.24
N LEU A 206 -2.40 21.63 9.94
CA LEU A 206 -3.69 22.00 9.33
C LEU A 206 -3.83 23.53 9.36
N THR A 207 -4.12 24.13 8.22
CA THR A 207 -4.31 25.58 8.10
C THR A 207 -5.79 25.96 8.13
N GLY A 208 -6.10 27.13 8.70
CA GLY A 208 -7.40 27.78 8.54
C GLY A 208 -7.45 28.79 7.39
N ASP A 209 -6.32 29.07 6.73
CA ASP A 209 -6.24 29.96 5.57
C ASP A 209 -6.61 29.19 4.30
N ALA A 210 -7.77 29.52 3.73
CA ALA A 210 -8.29 28.90 2.50
C ALA A 210 -7.38 29.11 1.28
N GLY A 211 -6.70 30.25 1.18
CA GLY A 211 -5.76 30.53 0.09
C GLY A 211 -4.49 29.69 0.20
N LEU A 212 -3.96 29.52 1.42
CA LEU A 212 -2.84 28.62 1.67
C LEU A 212 -3.23 27.16 1.42
N TRP A 213 -4.40 26.74 1.93
CA TRP A 213 -4.95 25.40 1.70
C TRP A 213 -5.03 25.08 0.20
N SER A 214 -5.66 25.96 -0.58
CA SER A 214 -5.83 25.77 -2.02
C SER A 214 -4.49 25.57 -2.74
N ARG A 215 -3.47 26.39 -2.43
CA ARG A 215 -2.13 26.24 -3.02
C ARG A 215 -1.46 24.93 -2.61
N GLY A 216 -1.60 24.54 -1.34
CA GLY A 216 -1.05 23.28 -0.83
C GLY A 216 -1.72 22.06 -1.49
N VAL A 217 -3.05 22.08 -1.64
CA VAL A 217 -3.80 21.04 -2.35
C VAL A 217 -3.39 20.97 -3.82
N GLU A 218 -3.18 22.09 -4.50
CA GLU A 218 -2.71 22.10 -5.89
C GLU A 218 -1.35 21.42 -6.04
N LEU A 219 -0.38 21.79 -5.18
CA LEU A 219 0.94 21.15 -5.14
C LEU A 219 0.84 19.65 -4.81
N GLY A 220 0.00 19.30 -3.85
CA GLY A 220 -0.27 17.94 -3.42
C GLY A 220 -0.87 17.07 -4.52
N ARG A 221 -1.84 17.60 -5.28
CA ARG A 221 -2.45 16.92 -6.43
C ARG A 221 -1.42 16.67 -7.53
N ARG A 222 -0.51 17.62 -7.76
CA ARG A 222 0.62 17.43 -8.68
C ARG A 222 1.59 16.34 -8.19
N SER A 223 1.87 16.30 -6.89
CA SER A 223 2.67 15.22 -6.28
C SER A 223 1.98 13.87 -6.42
N LEU A 224 0.67 13.77 -6.16
CA LEU A 224 -0.12 12.54 -6.37
C LEU A 224 -0.02 12.05 -7.81
N TRP A 225 -0.21 12.95 -8.78
CA TRP A 225 -0.10 12.62 -10.20
C TRP A 225 1.29 12.08 -10.56
N LEU A 226 2.37 12.74 -10.11
CA LEU A 226 3.74 12.30 -10.34
C LEU A 226 4.05 10.94 -9.70
N MET A 227 3.59 10.71 -8.46
CA MET A 227 3.89 9.49 -7.72
C MET A 227 3.12 8.28 -8.26
N ARG A 228 1.85 8.47 -8.64
CA ARG A 228 0.99 7.40 -9.14
C ARG A 228 1.22 7.08 -10.61
N ARG A 229 1.79 8.02 -11.38
CA ARG A 229 2.03 7.90 -12.84
C ARG A 229 0.74 7.67 -13.64
N ASP A 230 -0.40 8.12 -13.13
CA ASP A 230 -1.72 7.98 -13.77
C ASP A 230 -1.98 9.08 -14.82
N GLY A 231 -0.97 9.40 -15.65
CA GLY A 231 -1.00 10.45 -16.68
C GLY A 231 -1.12 9.91 -18.10
#